data_AF-A0A9E5TQE1-F1
#
_entry.id   AF-A0A9E5TQE1-F1
#
_cell.length_a   1.000
_cell.length_b   1.000
_cell.length_c   1.000
_cell.angle_alpha   90.00
_cell.angle_beta   90.00
_cell.angle_gamma   90.00
#
_symmetry.space_group_name_H-M   'P 1'
#
loop_
_entity.id
_entity.type
_entity.pdbx_description
1 polymer ?
#
loop_
_entity_poly.entity_id
_entity_poly.type
_entity_poly.pdbx_seq_one_letter_code
_entity_poly.pdbx_strand_id
1 'polypeptide(L)'
;MTRGKRVNIHGIIGVTVLIVAQGLMFYRVEPFFSWFYCLAWWSYILIVDSLIYRLKGNSLILSRPREFLLMIPWSFTLWLFFEVVNLAMRNWYYINVPSSGLIRFVGYAAAYGTVLPGIFETTELLETVGLFQNVSTPRIRVTPGWYVAFFIVGGLFLVLPLVLPRYTFPLIWGSLIFLLEPVNHRFGGRSLLAQWEQGSLRKFYILLVSGLICGGLWEFWNFWARTKWVYTVPFFDELKLFEMPLLGFLGFPPFAVECYVIYNFISLFRHERGWEEDVYRLNLETRTSRRLRLITTLCLLLFYVLSTRAVDRYTIDSTLPILDDFSSLSADEKEQLEGLGVYTLDDLFYRARTPEAYKEIHDRLNFPQDRLDELIRKARVIGLKGLGINHFLLLEKAGIDSVEKLAKEEPEGLHRKLLGIETPSPSAKHPTRAQMKIWIMEARRQIR
;
A
#
# COMPACT_ATOMS: atom_id res chain seq x y z
N MET A 1 16.40 37.38 -12.72
CA MET A 1 16.42 36.38 -13.81
C MET A 1 15.09 35.64 -13.82
N THR A 2 14.17 36.02 -14.69
CA THR A 2 12.92 35.30 -14.95
C THR A 2 13.26 33.93 -15.56
N ARG A 3 13.34 32.90 -14.71
CA ARG A 3 13.47 31.50 -15.15
C ARG A 3 12.34 31.23 -16.16
N GLY A 4 12.68 30.92 -17.40
CA GLY A 4 11.70 30.55 -18.41
C GLY A 4 10.77 29.48 -17.85
N LYS A 5 9.45 29.69 -17.94
CA LYS A 5 8.45 28.73 -17.46
C LYS A 5 8.74 27.39 -18.13
N ARG A 6 9.04 26.36 -17.34
CA ARG A 6 9.20 25.01 -17.87
C ARG A 6 7.85 24.54 -18.39
N VAL A 7 7.87 23.78 -19.47
CA VAL A 7 6.66 23.21 -20.07
C VAL A 7 6.01 22.27 -19.06
N ASN A 8 4.80 22.62 -18.62
CA ASN A 8 4.04 21.88 -17.62
C ASN A 8 3.00 20.96 -18.28
N ILE A 9 3.49 19.86 -18.84
CA ILE A 9 2.68 18.84 -19.53
C ILE A 9 2.46 17.58 -18.69
N HIS A 10 3.22 17.38 -17.61
CA HIS A 10 3.18 16.14 -16.84
C HIS A 10 1.85 15.93 -16.14
N GLY A 11 1.12 16.99 -15.79
CA GLY A 11 -0.25 16.86 -15.29
C GLY A 11 -1.21 16.26 -16.34
N ILE A 12 -1.08 16.63 -17.61
CA ILE A 12 -1.90 16.05 -18.70
C ILE A 12 -1.55 14.58 -18.90
N ILE A 13 -0.26 14.24 -18.82
CA ILE A 13 0.21 12.85 -18.84
C ILE A 13 -0.43 12.08 -17.68
N GLY A 14 -0.38 12.61 -16.46
CA GLY A 14 -1.00 12.01 -15.29
C GLY A 14 -2.50 11.77 -15.47
N VAL A 15 -3.26 12.79 -15.92
CA VAL A 15 -4.70 12.62 -16.20
C VAL A 15 -4.96 11.52 -17.24
N THR A 16 -4.20 11.53 -18.33
CA THR A 16 -4.36 10.56 -19.42
C THR A 16 -4.08 9.14 -18.93
N VAL A 17 -2.97 8.94 -18.21
CA VAL A 17 -2.62 7.64 -17.64
C VAL A 17 -3.66 7.17 -16.64
N LEU A 18 -4.16 8.04 -15.75
CA LEU A 18 -5.18 7.68 -14.77
C LEU A 18 -6.48 7.21 -15.44
N ILE A 19 -6.98 7.96 -16.44
CA ILE A 19 -8.21 7.63 -17.16
C ILE A 19 -8.06 6.32 -17.93
N VAL A 20 -6.95 6.16 -18.67
CA VAL A 20 -6.68 4.94 -19.43
C VAL A 20 -6.52 3.74 -18.50
N ALA A 21 -5.72 3.88 -17.42
CA ALA A 21 -5.52 2.80 -16.45
C ALA A 21 -6.83 2.41 -15.77
N GLN A 22 -7.69 3.37 -15.42
CA GLN A 22 -8.98 3.10 -14.82
C GLN A 22 -9.93 2.38 -15.79
N GLY A 23 -10.01 2.82 -17.05
CA GLY A 23 -10.79 2.13 -18.07
C GLY A 23 -10.32 0.69 -18.29
N LEU A 24 -9.03 0.49 -18.51
CA LEU A 24 -8.44 -0.84 -18.74
C LEU A 24 -8.54 -1.75 -17.50
N MET A 25 -8.48 -1.18 -16.29
CA MET A 25 -8.73 -1.90 -15.04
C MET A 25 -10.16 -2.44 -14.98
N PHE A 26 -11.17 -1.65 -15.38
CA PHE A 26 -12.57 -2.11 -15.40
C PHE A 26 -12.79 -3.28 -16.39
N TYR A 27 -12.07 -3.28 -17.51
CA TYR A 27 -12.04 -4.39 -18.47
C TYR A 27 -11.05 -5.52 -18.09
N ARG A 28 -10.42 -5.45 -16.92
CA ARG A 28 -9.43 -6.42 -16.42
C ARG A 28 -8.25 -6.68 -17.37
N VAL A 29 -7.87 -5.69 -18.17
CA VAL A 29 -6.76 -5.80 -19.12
C VAL A 29 -5.42 -5.71 -18.38
N GLU A 30 -4.56 -6.72 -18.54
CA GLU A 30 -3.20 -6.71 -17.99
C GLU A 30 -2.24 -5.88 -18.87
N PRO A 31 -1.23 -5.21 -18.29
CA PRO A 31 -0.88 -5.18 -16.86
C PRO A 31 -1.68 -4.16 -16.03
N PHE A 32 -2.61 -3.42 -16.63
CA PHE A 32 -3.31 -2.30 -15.98
C PHE A 32 -4.17 -2.76 -14.80
N PHE A 33 -4.73 -3.96 -14.85
CA PHE A 33 -5.52 -4.50 -13.74
C PHE A 33 -4.67 -4.83 -12.51
N SER A 34 -3.53 -5.51 -12.69
CA SER A 34 -2.60 -5.84 -11.61
C SER A 34 -1.83 -4.63 -11.08
N TRP A 35 -1.46 -3.70 -11.96
CA TRP A 35 -0.65 -2.53 -11.61
C TRP A 35 -1.46 -1.25 -11.36
N PHE A 36 -2.80 -1.34 -11.37
CA PHE A 36 -3.70 -0.17 -11.28
C PHE A 36 -3.32 0.77 -10.13
N TYR A 37 -3.08 0.22 -8.95
CA TYR A 37 -2.73 0.99 -7.76
C TYR A 37 -1.50 1.88 -7.99
N CYS A 38 -0.42 1.32 -8.55
CA CYS A 38 0.80 2.07 -8.84
C CYS A 38 0.54 3.14 -9.90
N LEU A 39 -0.16 2.78 -10.98
CA LEU A 39 -0.48 3.71 -12.07
C LEU A 39 -1.31 4.89 -11.58
N ALA A 40 -2.29 4.64 -10.69
CA ALA A 40 -3.15 5.68 -10.14
C ALA A 40 -2.37 6.65 -9.26
N TRP A 41 -1.53 6.16 -8.33
CA TRP A 41 -0.75 7.00 -7.44
C TRP A 41 0.28 7.87 -8.15
N TRP A 42 1.06 7.29 -9.07
CA TRP A 42 2.02 8.08 -9.85
C TRP A 42 1.31 9.12 -10.71
N SER A 43 0.14 8.79 -11.27
CA SER A 43 -0.68 9.76 -12.00
C SER A 43 -1.14 10.91 -11.12
N TYR A 44 -1.64 10.62 -9.91
CA TYR A 44 -2.04 11.64 -8.94
C TYR A 44 -0.90 12.58 -8.56
N ILE A 45 0.28 12.04 -8.25
CA ILE A 45 1.47 12.83 -7.94
C ILE A 45 1.81 13.80 -9.09
N LEU A 46 1.77 13.33 -10.34
CA LEU A 46 2.01 14.18 -11.52
C LEU A 46 0.94 15.28 -11.68
N ILE A 47 -0.33 14.95 -11.45
CA ILE A 47 -1.45 15.89 -11.54
C ILE A 47 -1.29 17.00 -10.48
N VAL A 48 -1.06 16.62 -9.23
CA VAL A 48 -0.94 17.55 -8.10
C VAL A 48 0.28 18.45 -8.25
N ASP A 49 1.46 17.90 -8.58
CA ASP A 49 2.66 18.70 -8.81
C ASP A 49 2.44 19.74 -9.92
N SER A 50 1.82 19.31 -11.03
CA SER A 50 1.47 20.20 -12.15
C SER A 50 0.53 21.32 -11.70
N LEU A 51 -0.47 21.03 -10.88
CA LEU A 51 -1.39 22.03 -10.35
C LEU A 51 -0.67 23.03 -9.47
N ILE A 52 0.18 22.57 -8.54
CA ILE A 52 0.99 23.42 -7.68
C ILE A 52 1.88 24.34 -8.52
N TYR A 53 2.56 23.80 -9.55
CA TYR A 53 3.39 24.60 -10.44
C TYR A 53 2.59 25.70 -11.17
N ARG A 54 1.33 25.43 -11.57
CA ARG A 54 0.46 26.44 -12.17
C ARG A 54 0.04 27.52 -11.18
N LEU A 55 -0.21 27.15 -9.93
CA LEU A 55 -0.69 28.06 -8.90
C LEU A 55 0.41 28.99 -8.36
N LYS A 56 1.63 28.48 -8.13
CA LYS A 56 2.71 29.28 -7.51
C LYS A 56 4.03 29.35 -8.27
N GLY A 57 4.18 28.63 -9.39
CA GLY A 57 5.40 28.65 -10.22
C GLY A 57 6.59 27.86 -9.67
N ASN A 58 6.38 27.11 -8.57
CA ASN A 58 7.35 26.21 -7.94
C ASN A 58 6.66 24.88 -7.62
N SER A 59 7.33 23.75 -7.84
CA SER A 59 6.82 22.40 -7.52
C SER A 59 7.97 21.41 -7.31
N LEU A 60 7.71 20.23 -6.75
CA LEU A 60 8.75 19.27 -6.42
C LEU A 60 9.39 18.69 -7.69
N ILE A 61 8.59 18.27 -8.66
CA ILE A 61 9.07 17.61 -9.88
C ILE A 61 9.74 18.62 -10.81
N LEU A 62 9.12 19.78 -11.07
CA LEU A 62 9.68 20.73 -12.04
C LEU A 62 10.76 21.64 -11.47
N SER A 63 10.66 22.02 -10.19
CA SER A 63 11.56 23.02 -9.58
C SER A 63 12.58 22.41 -8.63
N ARG A 64 12.23 21.31 -7.94
CA ARG A 64 13.09 20.62 -6.95
C ARG A 64 13.30 19.13 -7.27
N PRO A 65 13.59 18.73 -8.53
CA PRO A 65 13.56 17.31 -8.95
C PRO A 65 14.51 16.40 -8.17
N ARG A 66 15.63 16.95 -7.66
CA ARG A 66 16.56 16.18 -6.83
C ARG A 66 15.96 15.78 -5.50
N GLU A 67 15.19 16.68 -4.87
CA GLU A 67 14.51 16.39 -3.61
C GLU A 67 13.38 15.38 -3.82
N PHE A 68 12.63 15.52 -4.92
CA PHE A 68 11.64 14.54 -5.34
C PHE A 68 12.25 13.14 -5.51
N LEU A 69 13.33 13.02 -6.31
CA LEU A 69 13.98 11.73 -6.56
C LEU A 69 14.62 11.13 -5.31
N LEU A 70 15.18 11.95 -4.41
CA LEU A 70 15.73 11.48 -3.14
C LEU A 70 14.64 11.04 -2.16
N MET A 71 13.43 11.58 -2.28
CA MET A 71 12.30 11.23 -1.43
C MET A 71 11.78 9.81 -1.69
N ILE A 72 11.85 9.32 -2.93
CA ILE A 72 11.37 7.98 -3.32
C ILE A 72 12.03 6.85 -2.51
N PRO A 73 13.37 6.72 -2.44
CA PRO A 73 13.98 5.67 -1.62
C PRO A 73 13.68 5.84 -0.13
N TRP A 74 13.59 7.07 0.38
CA TRP A 74 13.18 7.29 1.78
C TRP A 74 11.72 6.90 2.03
N SER A 75 10.84 7.09 1.05
CA SER A 75 9.46 6.64 1.08
C SER A 75 9.39 5.12 1.15
N PHE A 76 10.20 4.43 0.33
CA PHE A 76 10.30 2.99 0.36
C PHE A 76 10.83 2.48 1.71
N THR A 77 11.89 3.09 2.25
CA THR A 77 12.43 2.77 3.58
C THR A 77 11.39 2.95 4.68
N LEU A 78 10.68 4.08 4.67
CA LEU A 78 9.68 4.41 5.67
C LEU A 78 8.56 3.37 5.67
N TRP A 79 8.02 3.01 4.50
CA TRP A 79 6.97 2.01 4.46
C TRP A 79 7.47 0.62 4.87
N LEU A 80 8.68 0.24 4.47
CA LEU A 80 9.28 -1.03 4.89
C LEU A 80 9.47 -1.11 6.42
N PHE A 81 9.68 0.01 7.11
CA PHE A 81 9.66 0.02 8.57
C PHE A 81 8.30 -0.43 9.11
N PHE A 82 7.19 0.11 8.60
CA PHE A 82 5.84 -0.31 9.01
C PHE A 82 5.53 -1.75 8.61
N GLU A 83 6.05 -2.24 7.48
CA GLU A 83 5.98 -3.66 7.11
C GLU A 83 6.70 -4.55 8.14
N VAL A 84 7.87 -4.14 8.63
CA VAL A 84 8.58 -4.87 9.69
C VAL A 84 7.79 -4.88 11.00
N VAL A 85 7.17 -3.77 11.39
CA VAL A 85 6.26 -3.73 12.55
C VAL A 85 5.05 -4.64 12.32
N ASN A 86 4.52 -4.67 11.10
CA ASN A 86 3.39 -5.51 10.74
C ASN A 86 3.68 -7.02 10.84
N LEU A 87 4.94 -7.45 10.79
CA LEU A 87 5.30 -8.85 11.07
C LEU A 87 4.84 -9.29 12.48
N ALA A 88 4.86 -8.36 13.45
CA ALA A 88 4.35 -8.60 14.80
C ALA A 88 2.84 -8.34 14.90
N MET A 89 2.34 -7.27 14.29
CA MET A 89 0.93 -6.86 14.43
C MET A 89 -0.04 -7.72 13.62
N ARG A 90 0.36 -8.12 12.40
CA ARG A 90 -0.47 -8.84 11.42
C ARG A 90 -1.81 -8.14 11.14
N ASN A 91 -1.75 -6.82 10.97
CA ASN A 91 -2.92 -5.97 10.73
C ASN A 91 -3.33 -5.91 9.27
N TRP A 92 -2.41 -6.19 8.34
CA TRP A 92 -2.71 -6.31 6.92
C TRP A 92 -1.86 -7.40 6.25
N TYR A 93 -2.35 -7.88 5.11
CA TYR A 93 -1.65 -8.80 4.23
C TYR A 93 -1.95 -8.48 2.76
N TYR A 94 -1.08 -8.93 1.86
CA TYR A 94 -1.22 -8.69 0.41
C TYR A 94 -1.77 -9.92 -0.30
N ILE A 95 -2.65 -9.69 -1.28
CA ILE A 95 -3.26 -10.72 -2.12
C ILE A 95 -3.01 -10.44 -3.59
N ASN A 96 -3.04 -11.51 -4.40
CA ASN A 96 -2.87 -11.45 -5.86
C ASN A 96 -1.62 -10.70 -6.30
N VAL A 97 -0.51 -10.86 -5.58
CA VAL A 97 0.77 -10.26 -6.00
C VAL A 97 1.40 -11.08 -7.14
N PRO A 98 2.28 -10.50 -7.97
CA PRO A 98 3.01 -11.27 -8.97
C PRO A 98 3.78 -12.47 -8.38
N SER A 99 3.83 -13.59 -9.11
CA SER A 99 4.55 -14.80 -8.68
C SER A 99 6.08 -14.63 -8.73
N SER A 100 6.59 -13.82 -9.67
CA SER A 100 8.02 -13.49 -9.78
C SER A 100 8.47 -12.53 -8.67
N GLY A 101 9.49 -12.94 -7.90
CA GLY A 101 10.05 -12.12 -6.83
C GLY A 101 10.68 -10.81 -7.30
N LEU A 102 11.28 -10.79 -8.51
CA LEU A 102 11.82 -9.56 -9.08
C LEU A 102 10.70 -8.57 -9.43
N ILE A 103 9.62 -9.06 -10.04
CA ILE A 103 8.46 -8.23 -10.38
C ILE A 103 7.80 -7.70 -9.10
N ARG A 104 7.69 -8.52 -8.05
CA ARG A 104 7.22 -8.06 -6.74
C ARG A 104 8.08 -6.96 -6.15
N PHE A 105 9.41 -7.12 -6.19
CA PHE A 105 10.32 -6.09 -5.69
C PHE A 105 10.13 -4.74 -6.41
N VAL A 106 10.00 -4.77 -7.74
CA VAL A 106 9.68 -3.56 -8.53
C VAL A 106 8.32 -3.00 -8.13
N GLY A 107 7.32 -3.86 -7.92
CA GLY A 107 6.00 -3.48 -7.41
C GLY A 107 6.07 -2.79 -6.04
N TYR A 108 6.85 -3.31 -5.10
CA TYR A 108 7.05 -2.69 -3.78
C TYR A 108 7.69 -1.32 -3.92
N ALA A 109 8.77 -1.19 -4.68
CA ALA A 109 9.44 0.08 -4.88
C ALA A 109 8.49 1.11 -5.54
N ALA A 110 7.70 0.67 -6.53
CA ALA A 110 6.74 1.52 -7.23
C ALA A 110 5.55 1.92 -6.35
N ALA A 111 5.04 1.04 -5.48
CA ALA A 111 3.94 1.33 -4.57
C ALA A 111 4.41 2.15 -3.37
N TYR A 112 5.37 1.64 -2.61
CA TYR A 112 5.84 2.24 -1.36
C TYR A 112 6.63 3.53 -1.61
N GLY A 113 7.21 3.69 -2.80
CA GLY A 113 7.86 4.92 -3.25
C GLY A 113 6.92 6.12 -3.40
N THR A 114 5.59 5.90 -3.43
CA THR A 114 4.59 6.96 -3.61
C THR A 114 4.12 7.59 -2.30
N VAL A 115 4.40 6.96 -1.16
CA VAL A 115 3.84 7.38 0.14
C VAL A 115 4.22 8.82 0.50
N LEU A 116 5.52 9.12 0.58
CA LEU A 116 5.99 10.47 0.89
C LEU A 116 5.64 11.48 -0.22
N PRO A 117 5.89 11.19 -1.52
CA PRO A 117 5.47 12.11 -2.58
C PRO A 117 3.98 12.44 -2.55
N GLY A 118 3.10 11.44 -2.36
CA GLY A 118 1.66 11.64 -2.28
C GLY A 118 1.25 12.56 -1.14
N ILE A 119 1.77 12.31 0.08
CA ILE A 119 1.48 13.13 1.26
C ILE A 119 2.02 14.55 1.09
N PHE A 120 3.27 14.72 0.64
CA PHE A 120 3.91 16.04 0.58
C PHE A 120 3.41 16.90 -0.58
N GLU A 121 3.11 16.33 -1.75
CA GLU A 121 2.42 17.04 -2.83
C GLU A 121 1.03 17.50 -2.37
N THR A 122 0.26 16.63 -1.72
CA THR A 122 -1.06 17.00 -1.18
C THR A 122 -0.94 18.12 -0.15
N THR A 123 0.05 18.03 0.75
CA THR A 123 0.35 19.06 1.77
C THR A 123 0.70 20.39 1.12
N GLU A 124 1.56 20.37 0.11
CA GLU A 124 1.97 21.59 -0.59
C GLU A 124 0.84 22.21 -1.40
N LEU A 125 -0.05 21.40 -2.00
CA LEU A 125 -1.25 21.89 -2.66
C LEU A 125 -2.17 22.62 -1.67
N LEU A 126 -2.46 22.00 -0.52
CA LEU A 126 -3.31 22.60 0.52
C LEU A 126 -2.70 23.90 1.10
N GLU A 127 -1.37 23.95 1.20
CA GLU A 127 -0.65 25.17 1.57
C GLU A 127 -0.77 26.26 0.53
N THR A 128 -0.64 25.89 -0.75
CA THR A 128 -0.68 26.78 -1.90
C THR A 128 -2.06 27.41 -2.08
N VAL A 129 -3.15 26.67 -1.83
CA VAL A 129 -4.52 27.21 -1.85
C VAL A 129 -4.87 28.02 -0.59
N GLY A 130 -3.97 28.06 0.39
CA GLY A 130 -4.14 28.90 1.57
C GLY A 130 -5.01 28.31 2.68
N LEU A 131 -5.11 26.98 2.76
CA LEU A 131 -5.86 26.35 3.83
C LEU A 131 -5.26 26.71 5.21
N PHE A 132 -6.13 26.98 6.18
CA PHE A 132 -5.81 27.32 7.57
C PHE A 132 -4.84 28.51 7.78
N GLN A 133 -4.77 29.46 6.83
CA GLN A 133 -3.90 30.64 6.96
C GLN A 133 -4.14 31.47 8.23
N ASN A 134 -5.39 31.52 8.70
CA ASN A 134 -5.80 32.35 9.84
C ASN A 134 -5.82 31.59 11.18
N VAL A 135 -5.34 30.34 11.22
CA VAL A 135 -5.30 29.57 12.46
C VAL A 135 -4.13 30.05 13.31
N SER A 136 -4.44 30.48 14.53
CA SER A 136 -3.46 30.81 15.56
C SER A 136 -3.85 30.19 16.89
N THR A 137 -2.86 29.89 17.71
CA THR A 137 -3.00 29.33 19.05
C THR A 137 -2.14 30.13 20.03
N PRO A 138 -2.47 30.17 21.34
CA PRO A 138 -1.55 30.69 22.34
C PRO A 138 -0.16 30.05 22.21
N ARG A 139 0.87 30.88 22.27
CA ARG A 139 2.27 30.41 22.19
C ARG A 139 2.56 29.50 23.38
N ILE A 140 3.08 28.31 23.08
CA ILE A 140 3.58 27.41 24.11
C ILE A 140 5.06 27.69 24.37
N ARG A 141 5.56 27.24 25.52
CA ARG A 141 6.99 27.22 25.83
C ARG A 141 7.45 25.78 26.00
N VAL A 142 8.28 25.29 25.10
CA VAL A 142 8.81 23.92 25.19
C VAL A 142 9.90 23.90 26.26
N THR A 143 9.66 23.16 27.34
CA THR A 143 10.63 22.98 28.44
C THR A 143 11.39 21.66 28.27
N PRO A 144 12.54 21.46 28.93
CA PRO A 144 13.26 20.19 28.87
C PRO A 144 12.41 18.96 29.27
N GLY A 145 11.41 19.15 30.13
CA GLY A 145 10.47 18.08 30.51
C GLY A 145 9.62 17.57 29.35
N TRP A 146 9.34 18.40 28.33
CA TRP A 146 8.63 17.97 27.12
C TRP A 146 9.42 16.90 26.36
N TYR A 147 10.73 17.06 26.24
CA TYR A 147 11.57 16.07 25.54
C TYR A 147 11.50 14.70 26.22
N VAL A 148 11.59 14.67 27.56
CA VAL A 148 11.47 13.44 28.33
C VAL A 148 10.10 12.80 28.15
N ALA A 149 9.03 13.59 28.27
CA ALA A 149 7.67 13.11 28.08
C ALA A 149 7.45 12.53 26.67
N PHE A 150 7.92 13.24 25.64
CA PHE A 150 7.85 12.80 24.25
C PHE A 150 8.60 11.48 24.04
N PHE A 151 9.83 11.34 24.55
CA PHE A 151 10.56 10.07 24.42
C PHE A 151 9.89 8.91 25.16
N ILE A 152 9.34 9.14 26.36
CA ILE A 152 8.60 8.10 27.10
C ILE A 152 7.35 7.68 26.33
N VAL A 153 6.52 8.65 25.90
CA VAL A 153 5.29 8.37 25.14
C VAL A 153 5.61 7.68 23.83
N GLY A 154 6.59 8.17 23.07
CA GLY A 154 7.03 7.58 21.82
C GLY A 154 7.58 6.17 21.99
N GLY A 155 8.36 5.93 23.06
CA GLY A 155 8.84 4.58 23.40
C GLY A 155 7.70 3.62 23.72
N LEU A 156 6.71 4.05 24.51
CA LEU A 156 5.51 3.27 24.79
C LEU A 156 4.71 2.99 23.51
N PHE A 157 4.54 4.00 22.66
CA PHE A 157 3.80 3.89 21.39
C PHE A 157 4.48 2.97 20.38
N LEU A 158 5.81 2.82 20.45
CA LEU A 158 6.56 1.89 19.61
C LEU A 158 6.57 0.47 20.17
N VAL A 159 6.77 0.30 21.49
CA VAL A 159 6.96 -1.01 22.11
C VAL A 159 5.63 -1.72 22.36
N LEU A 160 4.60 -1.02 22.83
CA LEU A 160 3.33 -1.66 23.17
C LEU A 160 2.66 -2.36 21.99
N PRO A 161 2.63 -1.83 20.75
CA PRO A 161 2.11 -2.57 19.59
C PRO A 161 2.86 -3.87 19.29
N LEU A 162 4.13 -3.99 19.67
CA LEU A 162 4.92 -5.20 19.45
C LEU A 162 4.66 -6.27 20.52
N VAL A 163 4.34 -5.85 21.74
CA VAL A 163 4.09 -6.75 22.88
C VAL A 163 2.61 -7.14 22.98
N LEU A 164 1.70 -6.20 22.73
CA LEU A 164 0.24 -6.36 22.84
C LEU A 164 -0.49 -5.97 21.53
N PRO A 165 -0.08 -6.48 20.36
CA PRO A 165 -0.53 -6.03 19.04
C PRO A 165 -2.05 -6.00 18.88
N ARG A 166 -2.75 -6.94 19.53
CA ARG A 166 -4.21 -7.03 19.44
C ARG A 166 -4.94 -5.76 19.90
N TYR A 167 -4.40 -5.02 20.86
CA TYR A 167 -5.08 -3.88 21.50
C TYR A 167 -4.40 -2.55 21.22
N THR A 168 -3.08 -2.53 21.16
CA THR A 168 -2.29 -1.29 21.13
C THR A 168 -1.80 -0.94 19.74
N PHE A 169 -2.19 -1.69 18.69
CA PHE A 169 -1.81 -1.39 17.32
C PHE A 169 -2.06 0.06 16.85
N PRO A 170 -3.09 0.81 17.30
CA PRO A 170 -3.28 2.19 16.83
C PRO A 170 -2.15 3.12 17.24
N LEU A 171 -1.40 2.79 18.31
CA LEU A 171 -0.36 3.66 18.85
C LEU A 171 0.85 3.80 17.90
N ILE A 172 1.07 2.84 17.00
CA ILE A 172 2.22 2.88 16.10
C ILE A 172 2.21 4.15 15.23
N TRP A 173 1.03 4.61 14.81
CA TRP A 173 0.83 5.76 13.91
C TRP A 173 1.16 7.12 14.53
N GLY A 174 1.54 7.15 15.81
CA GLY A 174 2.09 8.33 16.48
C GLY A 174 3.49 8.12 17.05
N SER A 175 4.07 6.93 16.92
CA SER A 175 5.27 6.54 17.64
C SER A 175 6.48 7.41 17.27
N LEU A 176 6.77 7.55 15.98
CA LEU A 176 7.92 8.31 15.50
C LEU A 176 7.66 9.82 15.53
N ILE A 177 6.41 10.28 15.63
CA ILE A 177 6.10 11.69 15.94
C ILE A 177 6.74 12.04 17.27
N PHE A 178 6.40 11.28 18.32
CA PHE A 178 6.89 11.57 19.67
C PHE A 178 8.39 11.30 19.81
N LEU A 179 8.96 10.34 19.09
CA LEU A 179 10.40 10.06 19.16
C LEU A 179 11.27 11.06 18.39
N LEU A 180 10.84 11.56 17.23
CA LEU A 180 11.70 12.32 16.33
C LEU A 180 11.43 13.83 16.33
N GLU A 181 10.21 14.25 16.65
CA GLU A 181 9.89 15.67 16.75
C GLU A 181 10.71 16.45 17.79
N PRO A 182 10.96 15.94 19.02
CA PRO A 182 11.83 16.64 19.98
C PRO A 182 13.28 16.74 19.47
N VAL A 183 13.72 15.78 18.65
CA VAL A 183 15.06 15.79 18.04
C VAL A 183 15.12 16.88 16.97
N ASN A 184 14.14 16.95 16.08
CA ASN A 184 14.03 18.02 15.07
C ASN A 184 14.07 19.40 15.73
N HIS A 185 13.25 19.58 16.78
CA HIS A 185 13.20 20.82 17.56
C HIS A 185 14.56 21.18 18.17
N ARG A 186 15.21 20.21 18.84
CA ARG A 186 16.45 20.44 19.60
C ARG A 186 17.65 20.77 18.73
N PHE A 187 17.70 20.21 17.51
CA PHE A 187 18.81 20.34 16.57
C PHE A 187 18.56 21.35 15.45
N GLY A 188 17.52 22.19 15.56
CA GLY A 188 17.28 23.31 14.63
C GLY A 188 16.63 22.90 13.30
N GLY A 189 16.16 21.67 13.16
CA GLY A 189 15.42 21.22 11.99
C GLY A 189 14.01 21.80 11.93
N ARG A 190 13.33 21.57 10.79
CA ARG A 190 11.90 21.86 10.65
C ARG A 190 11.12 21.09 11.71
N SER A 191 10.40 21.82 12.56
CA SER A 191 9.72 21.30 13.73
C SER A 191 8.32 21.89 13.86
N LEU A 192 7.34 21.02 14.14
CA LEU A 192 5.99 21.40 14.53
C LEU A 192 5.97 22.06 15.91
N LEU A 193 6.75 21.54 16.88
CA LEU A 193 6.90 22.17 18.19
C LEU A 193 7.37 23.63 18.06
N ALA A 194 8.37 23.89 17.19
CA ALA A 194 8.85 25.25 16.94
C ALA A 194 7.76 26.17 16.36
N GLN A 195 6.88 25.64 15.50
CA GLN A 195 5.73 26.41 15.00
C GLN A 195 4.69 26.68 16.09
N TRP A 196 4.49 25.73 16.99
CA TRP A 196 3.56 25.89 18.12
C TRP A 196 4.06 26.93 19.11
N GLU A 197 5.37 27.01 19.36
CA GLU A 197 5.99 28.10 20.14
C GLU A 197 5.76 29.48 19.50
N GLN A 198 5.68 29.53 18.17
CA GLN A 198 5.36 30.74 17.42
C GLN A 198 3.85 31.04 17.37
N GLY A 199 3.01 30.12 17.84
CA GLY A 199 1.54 30.25 17.88
C GLY A 199 0.84 29.83 16.59
N SER A 200 1.46 28.96 15.79
CA SER A 200 0.89 28.42 14.54
C SER A 200 0.69 26.91 14.62
N LEU A 201 -0.54 26.45 14.40
CA LEU A 201 -0.88 25.03 14.22
C LEU A 201 -1.08 24.67 12.73
N ARG A 202 -0.82 25.62 11.82
CA ARG A 202 -1.22 25.52 10.43
C ARG A 202 -0.66 24.28 9.75
N LYS A 203 0.65 24.05 9.81
CA LYS A 203 1.29 22.88 9.19
C LYS A 203 0.73 21.57 9.75
N PHE A 204 0.53 21.50 11.06
CA PHE A 204 -0.02 20.31 11.72
C PHE A 204 -1.41 19.98 11.17
N TYR A 205 -2.32 20.96 11.11
CA TYR A 205 -3.67 20.73 10.56
C TYR A 205 -3.68 20.40 9.08
N ILE A 206 -2.80 21.04 8.29
CA ILE A 206 -2.66 20.68 6.87
C ILE A 206 -2.21 19.22 6.74
N LEU A 207 -1.21 18.78 7.52
CA LEU A 207 -0.77 17.38 7.49
C LEU A 207 -1.88 16.40 7.88
N LEU A 208 -2.69 16.72 8.89
CA LEU A 208 -3.85 15.87 9.25
C LEU A 208 -4.84 15.75 8.07
N VAL A 209 -5.16 16.86 7.40
CA VAL A 209 -6.05 16.86 6.23
C VAL A 209 -5.42 16.14 5.04
N SER A 210 -4.12 16.35 4.78
CA SER A 210 -3.38 15.62 3.74
C SER A 210 -3.42 14.11 4.00
N GLY A 211 -3.24 13.69 5.25
CA GLY A 211 -3.34 12.29 5.65
C GLY A 211 -4.73 11.73 5.40
N LEU A 212 -5.80 12.46 5.75
CA LEU A 212 -7.18 12.04 5.46
C LEU A 212 -7.45 11.91 3.95
N ILE A 213 -7.01 12.88 3.14
CA ILE A 213 -7.17 12.83 1.67
C ILE A 213 -6.41 11.64 1.10
N CYS A 214 -5.13 11.49 1.46
CA CYS A 214 -4.30 10.39 0.97
C CYS A 214 -4.84 9.03 1.43
N GLY A 215 -5.31 8.94 2.67
CA GLY A 215 -6.01 7.79 3.23
C GLY A 215 -7.23 7.38 2.43
N GLY A 216 -8.10 8.36 2.12
CA GLY A 216 -9.25 8.14 1.25
C GLY A 216 -8.87 7.62 -0.14
N LEU A 217 -7.84 8.20 -0.75
CA LEU A 217 -7.35 7.79 -2.06
C LEU A 217 -6.66 6.41 -2.05
N TRP A 218 -5.91 6.09 -0.99
CA TRP A 218 -5.30 4.78 -0.78
C TRP A 218 -6.37 3.70 -0.78
N GLU A 219 -7.39 3.86 0.06
CA GLU A 219 -8.48 2.89 0.16
C GLU A 219 -9.30 2.82 -1.12
N PHE A 220 -9.59 3.96 -1.75
CA PHE A 220 -10.34 3.99 -3.00
C PHE A 220 -9.63 3.22 -4.12
N TRP A 221 -8.34 3.45 -4.36
CA TRP A 221 -7.63 2.74 -5.44
C TRP A 221 -7.26 1.30 -5.08
N ASN A 222 -6.97 1.01 -3.81
CA ASN A 222 -6.73 -0.34 -3.33
C ASN A 222 -7.97 -1.24 -3.53
N PHE A 223 -9.17 -0.69 -3.31
CA PHE A 223 -10.42 -1.42 -3.50
C PHE A 223 -10.56 -2.02 -4.90
N TRP A 224 -10.23 -1.25 -5.94
CA TRP A 224 -10.37 -1.66 -7.33
C TRP A 224 -9.21 -2.52 -7.85
N ALA A 225 -7.99 -2.30 -7.35
CA ALA A 225 -6.79 -2.98 -7.83
C ALA A 225 -6.87 -4.51 -7.66
N ARG A 226 -6.33 -5.28 -8.61
CA ARG A 226 -6.25 -6.74 -8.48
C ARG A 226 -5.30 -7.14 -7.35
N THR A 227 -4.06 -6.64 -7.44
CA THR A 227 -3.07 -6.70 -6.36
C THR A 227 -3.40 -5.63 -5.34
N LYS A 228 -3.72 -6.05 -4.11
CA LYS A 228 -4.22 -5.16 -3.06
C LYS A 228 -3.82 -5.66 -1.68
N TRP A 229 -3.88 -4.79 -0.67
CA TRP A 229 -3.84 -5.20 0.73
C TRP A 229 -5.25 -5.38 1.30
N VAL A 230 -5.39 -6.30 2.26
CA VAL A 230 -6.61 -6.55 3.01
C VAL A 230 -6.33 -6.41 4.50
N TYR A 231 -7.22 -5.73 5.21
CA TYR A 231 -7.09 -5.49 6.65
C TYR A 231 -7.67 -6.62 7.50
N THR A 232 -6.92 -6.98 8.54
CA THR A 232 -7.25 -7.94 9.60
C THR A 232 -7.24 -7.27 10.97
N VAL A 233 -7.71 -6.04 11.03
CA VAL A 233 -7.73 -5.25 12.25
C VAL A 233 -8.68 -5.89 13.27
N PRO A 234 -8.22 -6.20 14.50
CA PRO A 234 -9.06 -6.76 15.54
C PRO A 234 -10.28 -5.88 15.85
N PHE A 235 -11.41 -6.51 16.20
CA PHE A 235 -12.65 -5.88 16.71
C PHE A 235 -13.51 -5.11 15.68
N PHE A 236 -13.08 -4.95 14.44
CA PHE A 236 -13.78 -4.11 13.46
C PHE A 236 -14.13 -4.85 12.15
N ASP A 237 -14.91 -5.92 12.26
CA ASP A 237 -15.22 -6.79 11.12
C ASP A 237 -16.42 -6.31 10.25
N GLU A 238 -17.33 -5.49 10.80
CA GLU A 238 -18.66 -5.27 10.19
C GLU A 238 -18.85 -3.91 9.50
N LEU A 239 -18.23 -2.82 9.99
CA LEU A 239 -18.39 -1.46 9.45
C LEU A 239 -17.15 -1.02 8.66
N LYS A 240 -17.07 -1.45 7.40
CA LYS A 240 -15.97 -1.14 6.48
C LYS A 240 -16.40 -0.15 5.39
N LEU A 241 -15.54 0.81 5.09
CA LEU A 241 -15.60 1.63 3.89
C LEU A 241 -14.42 1.21 3.02
N PHE A 242 -14.70 0.62 1.85
CA PHE A 242 -13.72 -0.14 1.06
C PHE A 242 -13.15 -1.34 1.85
N GLU A 243 -11.83 -1.43 1.99
CA GLU A 243 -11.17 -2.51 2.73
C GLU A 243 -11.01 -2.16 4.21
N MET A 244 -10.95 -0.88 4.55
CA MET A 244 -10.67 -0.40 5.89
C MET A 244 -11.92 -0.21 6.75
N PRO A 245 -11.87 -0.55 8.05
CA PRO A 245 -12.85 -0.09 9.02
C PRO A 245 -12.94 1.45 9.08
N LEU A 246 -14.13 2.00 9.31
CA LEU A 246 -14.30 3.47 9.41
C LEU A 246 -13.36 4.13 10.43
N LEU A 247 -13.19 3.53 11.61
CA LEU A 247 -12.26 4.05 12.61
C LEU A 247 -10.78 3.91 12.20
N GLY A 248 -10.47 2.99 11.28
CA GLY A 248 -9.14 2.85 10.72
C GLY A 248 -8.69 4.12 10.00
N PHE A 249 -9.60 4.87 9.38
CA PHE A 249 -9.26 6.12 8.67
C PHE A 249 -8.64 7.18 9.59
N LEU A 250 -8.86 7.08 10.91
CA LEU A 250 -8.25 7.97 11.91
C LEU A 250 -6.73 7.76 12.04
N GLY A 251 -6.19 6.65 11.54
CA GLY A 251 -4.74 6.39 11.51
C GLY A 251 -3.99 7.18 10.43
N PHE A 252 -4.65 7.53 9.31
CA PHE A 252 -4.00 8.27 8.23
C PHE A 252 -3.58 9.72 8.57
N PRO A 253 -4.40 10.54 9.27
CA PRO A 253 -3.99 11.87 9.69
C PRO A 253 -2.67 11.89 10.51
N PRO A 254 -2.53 11.14 11.62
CA PRO A 254 -1.28 11.13 12.38
C PRO A 254 -0.14 10.49 11.57
N PHE A 255 -0.40 9.51 10.70
CA PHE A 255 0.63 8.96 9.82
C PHE A 255 1.26 10.01 8.89
N ALA A 256 0.48 10.97 8.36
CA ALA A 256 1.04 12.06 7.56
C ALA A 256 1.94 13.00 8.39
N VAL A 257 1.58 13.23 9.65
CA VAL A 257 2.43 13.96 10.60
C VAL A 257 3.71 13.19 10.87
N GLU A 258 3.62 11.88 11.08
CA GLU A 258 4.76 10.98 11.29
C GLU A 258 5.72 11.00 10.10
N CYS A 259 5.20 10.93 8.87
CA CYS A 259 5.97 11.08 7.63
C CYS A 259 6.74 12.40 7.56
N TYR A 260 6.08 13.50 7.91
CA TYR A 260 6.71 14.83 7.95
C TYR A 260 7.86 14.89 8.96
N VAL A 261 7.64 14.41 10.18
CA VAL A 261 8.65 14.43 11.25
C VAL A 261 9.85 13.55 10.88
N ILE A 262 9.62 12.35 10.34
CA ILE A 262 10.70 11.45 9.88
C ILE A 262 11.54 12.10 8.79
N TYR A 263 10.90 12.73 7.80
CA TYR A 263 11.65 13.34 6.69
C TYR A 263 12.48 14.55 7.14
N ASN A 264 11.97 15.33 8.09
CA ASN A 264 12.74 16.43 8.68
C ASN A 264 13.92 15.93 9.54
N PHE A 265 13.76 14.80 10.22
CA PHE A 265 14.88 14.14 10.91
C PHE A 265 15.96 13.70 9.92
N ILE A 266 15.58 13.11 8.78
CA ILE A 266 16.52 12.79 7.69
C ILE A 266 17.22 14.05 7.17
N SER A 267 16.49 15.17 7.09
CA SER A 267 17.00 16.45 6.60
C SER A 267 18.10 17.04 7.50
N LEU A 268 18.11 16.74 8.81
CA LEU A 268 19.21 17.14 9.71
C LEU A 268 20.57 16.62 9.22
N PHE A 269 20.64 15.37 8.76
CA PHE A 269 21.87 14.76 8.22
C PHE A 269 22.25 15.28 6.83
N ARG A 270 21.36 16.08 6.23
CA ARG A 270 21.54 16.74 4.93
C ARG A 270 21.78 18.24 5.07
N HIS A 271 22.11 18.70 6.28
CA HIS A 271 22.30 20.12 6.63
C HIS A 271 21.00 20.92 6.44
N GLU A 272 19.90 20.39 6.97
CA GLU A 272 18.55 20.98 6.99
C GLU A 272 17.90 21.15 5.61
N ARG A 273 18.53 20.65 4.55
CA ARG A 273 17.92 20.57 3.22
C ARG A 273 16.77 19.58 3.23
N GLY A 274 15.58 20.10 2.98
CA GLY A 274 14.36 19.33 2.84
C GLY A 274 13.66 19.56 1.50
N TRP A 275 12.43 19.07 1.44
CA TRP A 275 11.59 19.15 0.25
C TRP A 275 10.87 20.50 0.11
N GLU A 276 10.63 21.24 1.21
CA GLU A 276 9.90 22.51 1.17
C GLU A 276 10.65 23.60 0.38
N GLU A 277 9.89 24.55 -0.15
CA GLU A 277 10.37 25.58 -1.09
C GLU A 277 11.45 26.50 -0.50
N ASP A 278 11.39 26.77 0.79
CA ASP A 278 12.31 27.67 1.50
C ASP A 278 13.56 26.96 2.03
N VAL A 279 13.57 25.62 2.10
CA VAL A 279 14.69 24.84 2.67
C VAL A 279 15.53 24.06 1.66
N TYR A 280 15.02 23.77 0.46
CA TYR A 280 15.73 22.88 -0.48
C TYR A 280 17.09 23.40 -0.98
N ARG A 281 17.36 24.70 -0.82
CA ARG A 281 18.63 25.36 -1.18
C ARG A 281 19.52 25.73 0.00
N LEU A 282 19.14 25.36 1.23
CA LEU A 282 19.98 25.65 2.39
C LEU A 282 21.31 24.89 2.30
N ASN A 283 22.39 25.51 2.77
CA ASN A 283 23.69 24.88 3.00
C ASN A 283 24.24 24.08 1.79
N LEU A 284 23.99 24.52 0.54
CA LEU A 284 24.37 23.79 -0.68
C LEU A 284 25.87 23.49 -0.80
N GLU A 285 26.70 24.34 -0.22
CA GLU A 285 28.16 24.20 -0.21
C GLU A 285 28.62 23.05 0.68
N THR A 286 27.82 22.71 1.70
CA THR A 286 28.12 21.61 2.62
C THR A 286 27.67 20.27 2.04
N ARG A 287 28.59 19.30 2.11
CA ARG A 287 28.37 17.95 1.59
C ARG A 287 28.45 16.92 2.70
N THR A 288 27.45 16.06 2.76
CA THR A 288 27.49 14.87 3.61
C THR A 288 28.71 14.01 3.25
N SER A 289 29.44 13.57 4.28
CA SER A 289 30.63 12.73 4.15
C SER A 289 30.40 11.55 3.21
N ARG A 290 31.36 11.30 2.30
CA ARG A 290 31.30 10.16 1.36
C ARG A 290 31.15 8.82 2.11
N ARG A 291 31.84 8.67 3.25
CA ARG A 291 31.77 7.47 4.08
C ARG A 291 30.37 7.26 4.65
N LEU A 292 29.77 8.30 5.23
CA LEU A 292 28.42 8.24 5.76
C LEU A 292 27.42 7.87 4.66
N ARG A 293 27.50 8.50 3.49
CA ARG A 293 26.64 8.16 2.34
C ARG A 293 26.78 6.71 1.90
N LEU A 294 28.01 6.19 1.84
CA LEU A 294 28.26 4.79 1.47
C LEU A 294 27.67 3.84 2.52
N ILE A 295 27.93 4.07 3.80
CA ILE A 295 27.41 3.25 4.91
C ILE A 295 25.88 3.27 4.89
N THR A 296 25.26 4.45 4.83
CA THR A 296 23.80 4.57 4.75
C THR A 296 23.24 3.81 3.54
N THR A 297 23.88 3.92 2.37
CA THR A 297 23.43 3.19 1.17
C THR A 297 23.51 1.68 1.37
N LEU A 298 24.61 1.16 1.90
CA LEU A 298 24.77 -0.27 2.16
C LEU A 298 23.77 -0.77 3.22
N CYS A 299 23.55 0.00 4.28
CA CYS A 299 22.54 -0.33 5.30
C CYS A 299 21.13 -0.33 4.72
N LEU A 300 20.79 0.63 3.85
CA LEU A 300 19.48 0.67 3.18
C LEU A 300 19.30 -0.53 2.25
N LEU A 301 20.30 -0.87 1.44
CA LEU A 301 20.23 -2.04 0.56
C LEU A 301 20.05 -3.34 1.35
N LEU A 302 20.79 -3.51 2.45
CA LEU A 302 20.63 -4.66 3.33
C LEU A 302 19.22 -4.68 3.95
N PHE A 303 18.75 -3.55 4.46
CA PHE A 303 17.40 -3.43 5.01
C PHE A 303 16.33 -3.76 3.97
N TYR A 304 16.46 -3.30 2.72
CA TYR A 304 15.52 -3.61 1.65
C TYR A 304 15.48 -5.11 1.37
N VAL A 305 16.64 -5.77 1.25
CA VAL A 305 16.71 -7.21 1.00
C VAL A 305 16.08 -8.01 2.14
N LEU A 306 16.38 -7.67 3.40
CA LEU A 306 15.86 -8.38 4.56
C LEU A 306 14.35 -8.17 4.72
N SER A 307 13.89 -6.92 4.66
CA SER A 307 12.49 -6.56 4.87
C SER A 307 11.60 -7.10 3.75
N THR A 308 12.01 -6.97 2.48
CA THR A 308 11.20 -7.52 1.36
C THR A 308 11.12 -9.04 1.38
N ARG A 309 12.19 -9.74 1.80
CA ARG A 309 12.13 -11.20 2.04
C ARG A 309 11.20 -11.55 3.19
N ALA A 310 11.16 -10.74 4.25
CA ALA A 310 10.23 -10.94 5.34
C ALA A 310 8.78 -10.71 4.88
N VAL A 311 8.51 -9.65 4.11
CA VAL A 311 7.20 -9.37 3.49
C VAL A 311 6.76 -10.53 2.60
N ASP A 312 7.62 -11.00 1.70
CA ASP A 312 7.37 -12.15 0.84
C ASP A 312 6.99 -13.40 1.62
N ARG A 313 7.67 -13.62 2.76
CA ARG A 313 7.44 -14.82 3.56
C ARG A 313 6.24 -14.69 4.49
N TYR A 314 5.95 -13.51 5.03
CA TYR A 314 5.04 -13.36 6.18
C TYR A 314 3.81 -12.51 5.88
N THR A 315 3.91 -11.50 5.02
CA THR A 315 2.82 -10.56 4.72
C THR A 315 2.09 -10.90 3.41
N ILE A 316 2.75 -11.55 2.45
CA ILE A 316 2.05 -12.07 1.27
C ILE A 316 1.28 -13.33 1.63
N ASP A 317 0.03 -13.34 1.17
CA ASP A 317 -0.88 -14.44 1.38
C ASP A 317 -1.18 -15.22 0.10
N SER A 318 -1.38 -14.53 -1.03
CA SER A 318 -1.62 -15.16 -2.32
C SER A 318 -0.91 -14.46 -3.47
N THR A 319 -0.43 -15.27 -4.42
CA THR A 319 0.07 -14.82 -5.71
C THR A 319 -1.04 -14.89 -6.76
N LEU A 320 -0.86 -14.20 -7.88
CA LEU A 320 -1.71 -14.34 -9.05
C LEU A 320 -1.78 -15.81 -9.48
N PRO A 321 -2.97 -16.41 -9.59
CA PRO A 321 -3.14 -17.81 -9.99
C PRO A 321 -3.01 -17.92 -11.50
N ILE A 322 -1.78 -17.93 -12.00
CA ILE A 322 -1.50 -18.11 -13.43
C ILE A 322 -1.77 -19.57 -13.82
N LEU A 323 -2.05 -19.81 -15.12
CA LEU A 323 -2.35 -21.16 -15.61
C LEU A 323 -1.25 -22.18 -15.26
N ASP A 324 0.00 -21.74 -15.15
CA ASP A 324 1.12 -22.59 -14.79
C ASP A 324 1.10 -23.16 -13.38
N ASP A 325 0.38 -22.51 -12.46
CA ASP A 325 0.27 -22.97 -11.08
C ASP A 325 -0.66 -24.20 -10.95
N PHE A 326 -1.35 -24.58 -12.04
CA PHE A 326 -2.32 -25.68 -12.06
C PHE A 326 -1.70 -26.93 -12.68
N SER A 327 -1.25 -27.86 -11.84
CA SER A 327 -0.77 -29.18 -12.27
C SER A 327 -1.85 -30.03 -12.95
N SER A 328 -3.12 -29.72 -12.70
CA SER A 328 -4.25 -30.40 -13.35
C SER A 328 -4.49 -29.97 -14.78
N LEU A 329 -3.90 -28.86 -15.25
CA LEU A 329 -3.98 -28.42 -16.63
C LEU A 329 -2.86 -29.06 -17.47
N SER A 330 -3.22 -29.68 -18.59
CA SER A 330 -2.23 -30.16 -19.56
C SER A 330 -1.56 -28.99 -20.30
N ALA A 331 -0.41 -29.24 -20.93
CA ALA A 331 0.27 -28.21 -21.74
C ALA A 331 -0.63 -27.70 -22.87
N ASP A 332 -1.35 -28.60 -23.53
CA ASP A 332 -2.30 -28.28 -24.60
C ASP A 332 -3.48 -27.43 -24.09
N GLU A 333 -4.01 -27.75 -22.90
CA GLU A 333 -5.08 -26.95 -22.29
C GLU A 333 -4.61 -25.53 -21.99
N LYS A 334 -3.38 -25.37 -21.50
CA LYS A 334 -2.79 -24.05 -21.24
C LYS A 334 -2.61 -23.26 -22.53
N GLU A 335 -2.02 -23.86 -23.56
CA GLU A 335 -1.80 -23.19 -24.85
C GLU A 335 -3.12 -22.73 -25.49
N GLN A 336 -4.17 -23.55 -25.43
CA GLN A 336 -5.49 -23.17 -25.95
C GLN A 336 -6.08 -21.98 -25.18
N LEU A 337 -6.00 -21.98 -23.85
CA LEU A 337 -6.48 -20.86 -23.02
C LEU A 337 -5.66 -19.58 -23.29
N GLU A 338 -4.34 -19.69 -23.38
CA GLU A 338 -3.45 -18.56 -23.72
C GLU A 338 -3.72 -18.01 -25.12
N GLY A 339 -4.08 -18.87 -26.08
CA GLY A 339 -4.52 -18.48 -27.43
C GLY A 339 -5.83 -17.68 -27.45
N LEU A 340 -6.65 -17.81 -26.40
CA LEU A 340 -7.81 -16.95 -26.15
C LEU A 340 -7.45 -15.66 -25.38
N GLY A 341 -6.18 -15.47 -25.04
CA GLY A 341 -5.70 -14.41 -24.16
C GLY A 341 -6.13 -14.60 -22.70
N VAL A 342 -6.47 -15.83 -22.28
CA VAL A 342 -6.82 -16.17 -20.89
C VAL A 342 -5.54 -16.63 -20.19
N TYR A 343 -5.05 -15.85 -19.24
CA TYR A 343 -3.80 -16.13 -18.53
C TYR A 343 -3.97 -16.57 -17.07
N THR A 344 -5.20 -16.50 -16.55
CA THR A 344 -5.54 -16.92 -15.19
C THR A 344 -6.93 -17.53 -15.16
N LEU A 345 -7.19 -18.44 -14.22
CA LEU A 345 -8.54 -19.01 -14.07
C LEU A 345 -9.60 -17.96 -13.68
N ASP A 346 -9.23 -16.92 -12.92
CA ASP A 346 -10.14 -15.79 -12.63
C ASP A 346 -10.55 -15.03 -13.92
N ASP A 347 -9.67 -14.94 -14.91
CA ASP A 347 -9.99 -14.37 -16.22
C ASP A 347 -10.93 -15.30 -17.01
N LEU A 348 -10.69 -16.62 -16.97
CA LEU A 348 -11.61 -17.61 -17.55
C LEU A 348 -13.03 -17.46 -16.97
N PHE A 349 -13.14 -17.43 -15.64
CA PHE A 349 -14.42 -17.25 -14.96
C PHE A 349 -15.07 -15.92 -15.33
N TYR A 350 -14.30 -14.84 -15.42
CA TYR A 350 -14.82 -13.52 -15.80
C TYR A 350 -15.36 -13.48 -17.24
N ARG A 351 -14.65 -14.10 -18.19
CA ARG A 351 -15.08 -14.13 -19.60
C ARG A 351 -16.23 -15.09 -19.85
N ALA A 352 -16.30 -16.20 -19.12
CA ALA A 352 -17.37 -17.20 -19.24
C ALA A 352 -18.65 -16.86 -18.44
N ARG A 353 -18.86 -15.59 -18.04
CA ARG A 353 -19.99 -15.18 -17.18
C ARG A 353 -21.36 -15.23 -17.84
N THR A 354 -21.41 -15.11 -19.17
CA THR A 354 -22.66 -15.13 -19.93
C THR A 354 -22.77 -16.44 -20.70
N PRO A 355 -23.98 -16.98 -20.91
CA PRO A 355 -24.17 -18.19 -21.72
C PRO A 355 -23.56 -18.06 -23.12
N GLU A 356 -23.64 -16.86 -23.71
CA GLU A 356 -23.10 -16.56 -25.04
C GLU A 356 -21.57 -16.60 -25.03
N ALA A 357 -20.93 -15.92 -24.08
CA ALA A 357 -19.47 -15.92 -23.98
C ALA A 357 -18.91 -17.28 -23.54
N TYR A 358 -19.62 -18.00 -22.68
CA TYR A 358 -19.29 -19.39 -22.35
C TYR A 358 -19.27 -20.24 -23.61
N LYS A 359 -20.34 -20.14 -24.43
CA LYS A 359 -20.45 -20.91 -25.67
C LYS A 359 -19.34 -20.54 -26.65
N GLU A 360 -19.03 -19.26 -26.81
CA GLU A 360 -17.92 -18.81 -27.65
C GLU A 360 -16.57 -19.38 -27.20
N ILE A 361 -16.30 -19.38 -25.89
CA ILE A 361 -15.09 -19.98 -25.34
C ILE A 361 -15.07 -21.49 -25.58
N HIS A 362 -16.18 -22.17 -25.28
CA HIS A 362 -16.31 -23.61 -25.49
C HIS A 362 -16.10 -24.00 -26.95
N ASP A 363 -16.70 -23.28 -27.91
CA ASP A 363 -16.60 -23.57 -29.34
C ASP A 363 -15.17 -23.35 -29.88
N ARG A 364 -14.35 -22.52 -29.22
CA ARG A 364 -12.96 -22.25 -29.58
C ARG A 364 -11.95 -23.16 -28.85
N LEU A 365 -12.35 -23.76 -27.75
CA LEU A 365 -11.54 -24.73 -27.00
C LEU A 365 -11.87 -26.14 -27.44
N ASN A 366 -10.88 -27.02 -27.46
CA ASN A 366 -11.12 -28.45 -27.69
C ASN A 366 -11.39 -29.20 -26.38
N PHE A 367 -12.14 -28.57 -25.46
CA PHE A 367 -12.40 -29.11 -24.12
C PHE A 367 -13.76 -29.81 -24.10
N PRO A 368 -13.90 -30.95 -23.41
CA PRO A 368 -15.21 -31.45 -23.05
C PRO A 368 -15.97 -30.42 -22.20
N GLN A 369 -17.28 -30.30 -22.39
CA GLN A 369 -18.11 -29.36 -21.62
C GLN A 369 -17.93 -29.51 -20.11
N ASP A 370 -17.95 -30.76 -19.61
CA ASP A 370 -17.74 -31.07 -18.19
C ASP A 370 -16.39 -30.56 -17.65
N ARG A 371 -15.37 -30.54 -18.50
CA ARG A 371 -14.03 -30.07 -18.14
C ARG A 371 -13.99 -28.54 -18.02
N LEU A 372 -14.63 -27.83 -18.96
CA LEU A 372 -14.75 -26.38 -18.88
C LEU A 372 -15.57 -25.95 -17.65
N ASP A 373 -16.66 -26.66 -17.36
CA ASP A 373 -17.48 -26.43 -16.16
C ASP A 373 -16.71 -26.67 -14.87
N GLU A 374 -15.88 -27.72 -14.82
CA GLU A 374 -14.96 -27.97 -13.71
C GLU A 374 -14.02 -26.78 -13.50
N LEU A 375 -13.35 -26.30 -14.56
CA LEU A 375 -12.40 -25.20 -14.48
C LEU A 375 -13.07 -23.90 -14.01
N ILE A 376 -14.24 -23.57 -14.53
CA ILE A 376 -15.02 -22.39 -14.14
C ILE A 376 -15.46 -22.48 -12.68
N ARG A 377 -15.89 -23.66 -12.22
CA ARG A 377 -16.26 -23.88 -10.81
C ARG A 377 -15.06 -23.68 -9.88
N LYS A 378 -13.90 -24.23 -10.22
CA LYS A 378 -12.65 -24.03 -9.45
C LYS A 378 -12.23 -22.56 -9.45
N ALA A 379 -12.26 -21.93 -10.62
CA ALA A 379 -11.95 -20.52 -10.81
C ALA A 379 -12.79 -19.61 -9.89
N ARG A 380 -14.08 -19.90 -9.76
CA ARG A 380 -14.99 -19.15 -8.88
C ARG A 380 -14.58 -19.22 -7.41
N VAL A 381 -14.09 -20.36 -6.93
CA VAL A 381 -13.56 -20.50 -5.56
C VAL A 381 -12.24 -19.76 -5.41
N ILE A 382 -11.31 -19.94 -6.36
CA ILE A 382 -9.98 -19.29 -6.34
C ILE A 382 -10.12 -17.76 -6.33
N GLY A 383 -11.09 -17.24 -7.08
CA GLY A 383 -11.43 -15.83 -7.18
C GLY A 383 -12.11 -15.25 -5.94
N LEU A 384 -12.43 -16.07 -4.92
CA LEU A 384 -12.88 -15.53 -3.64
C LEU A 384 -11.77 -14.69 -3.01
N LYS A 385 -12.19 -13.57 -2.42
CA LYS A 385 -11.29 -12.54 -1.92
C LYS A 385 -10.29 -13.12 -0.90
N GLY A 386 -9.01 -13.07 -1.28
CA GLY A 386 -7.90 -13.54 -0.46
C GLY A 386 -7.79 -15.05 -0.32
N LEU A 387 -8.45 -15.84 -1.18
CA LEU A 387 -8.32 -17.30 -1.16
C LEU A 387 -7.09 -17.72 -1.98
N GLY A 388 -7.08 -17.48 -3.29
CA GLY A 388 -5.93 -17.77 -4.15
C GLY A 388 -5.60 -19.26 -4.28
N ILE A 389 -4.57 -19.59 -5.06
CA ILE A 389 -4.33 -20.99 -5.49
C ILE A 389 -3.92 -21.91 -4.33
N ASN A 390 -2.98 -21.49 -3.48
CA ASN A 390 -2.44 -22.36 -2.42
C ASN A 390 -3.54 -22.80 -1.43
N HIS A 391 -4.45 -21.91 -1.08
CA HIS A 391 -5.55 -22.24 -0.19
C HIS A 391 -6.66 -23.02 -0.89
N PHE A 392 -6.88 -22.76 -2.18
CA PHE A 392 -7.78 -23.60 -2.97
C PHE A 392 -7.32 -25.06 -2.98
N LEU A 393 -6.03 -25.33 -3.19
CA LEU A 393 -5.49 -26.70 -3.16
C LEU A 393 -5.67 -27.38 -1.79
N LEU A 394 -5.60 -26.62 -0.69
CA LEU A 394 -5.92 -27.14 0.65
C LEU A 394 -7.41 -27.48 0.81
N LEU A 395 -8.29 -26.60 0.31
CA LEU A 395 -9.73 -26.81 0.32
C LEU A 395 -10.13 -28.00 -0.56
N GLU A 396 -9.52 -28.14 -1.73
CA GLU A 396 -9.76 -29.25 -2.66
C GLU A 396 -9.38 -30.59 -2.00
N LYS A 397 -8.21 -30.68 -1.34
CA LYS A 397 -7.83 -31.84 -0.50
C LYS A 397 -8.81 -32.10 0.64
N ALA A 398 -9.47 -31.05 1.16
CA ALA A 398 -10.52 -31.16 2.18
C ALA A 398 -11.90 -31.55 1.59
N GLY A 399 -12.02 -31.73 0.27
CA GLY A 399 -13.27 -32.05 -0.43
C GLY A 399 -14.13 -30.84 -0.78
N ILE A 400 -13.59 -29.62 -0.66
CA ILE A 400 -14.27 -28.35 -0.93
C ILE A 400 -13.71 -27.77 -2.23
N ASP A 401 -14.45 -27.94 -3.31
CA ASP A 401 -14.07 -27.58 -4.69
C ASP A 401 -15.00 -26.53 -5.31
N SER A 402 -15.97 -26.04 -4.54
CA SER A 402 -17.07 -25.20 -5.02
C SER A 402 -17.50 -24.20 -3.96
N VAL A 403 -18.02 -23.06 -4.42
CA VAL A 403 -18.52 -21.99 -3.55
C VAL A 403 -19.69 -22.48 -2.71
N GLU A 404 -20.53 -23.33 -3.29
CA GLU A 404 -21.69 -23.95 -2.65
C GLU A 404 -21.32 -24.84 -1.47
N LYS A 405 -20.23 -25.62 -1.60
CA LYS A 405 -19.70 -26.42 -0.48
C LYS A 405 -19.11 -25.51 0.58
N LEU A 406 -18.28 -24.54 0.18
CA LEU A 406 -17.60 -23.63 1.12
C LEU A 406 -18.58 -22.79 1.94
N ALA A 407 -19.68 -22.33 1.34
CA ALA A 407 -20.68 -21.52 2.05
C ALA A 407 -21.43 -22.26 3.16
N LYS A 408 -21.49 -23.60 3.10
CA LYS A 408 -22.13 -24.47 4.10
C LYS A 408 -21.21 -24.79 5.27
N GLU A 409 -19.91 -24.52 5.14
CA GLU A 409 -18.94 -24.79 6.20
C GLU A 409 -19.05 -23.78 7.35
N GLU A 410 -18.58 -24.21 8.52
CA GLU A 410 -18.43 -23.36 9.70
C GLU A 410 -16.96 -23.00 9.93
N PRO A 411 -16.60 -21.72 10.14
CA PRO A 411 -15.21 -21.26 10.14
C PRO A 411 -14.27 -22.02 11.07
N GLU A 412 -14.69 -22.30 12.31
CA GLU A 412 -13.87 -22.99 13.31
C GLU A 412 -13.74 -24.50 13.05
N GLY A 413 -14.73 -25.11 12.39
CA GLY A 413 -14.70 -26.50 11.97
C GLY A 413 -13.74 -26.69 10.81
N LEU A 414 -13.91 -25.86 9.77
CA LEU A 414 -13.06 -25.88 8.58
C LEU A 414 -11.59 -25.57 8.92
N HIS A 415 -11.34 -24.56 9.76
CA HIS A 415 -9.98 -24.23 10.19
C HIS A 415 -9.26 -25.43 10.83
N ARG A 416 -9.94 -26.15 11.74
CA ARG A 416 -9.38 -27.36 12.37
C ARG A 416 -9.11 -28.47 11.35
N LYS A 417 -10.02 -28.67 10.39
CA LYS A 417 -9.85 -29.66 9.30
C LYS A 417 -8.63 -29.34 8.44
N LEU A 418 -8.45 -28.07 8.06
CA LEU A 418 -7.33 -27.65 7.21
C LEU A 418 -5.98 -27.72 7.90
N LEU A 419 -5.92 -27.55 9.23
CA LEU A 419 -4.67 -27.72 10.00
C LEU A 419 -4.13 -29.16 9.96
N GLY A 420 -4.98 -30.15 9.67
CA GLY A 420 -4.57 -31.55 9.53
C GLY A 420 -4.09 -31.95 8.13
N ILE A 421 -4.12 -31.04 7.15
CA ILE A 421 -3.78 -31.34 5.74
C ILE A 421 -2.42 -30.76 5.40
N GLU A 422 -1.54 -31.55 4.78
CA GLU A 422 -0.24 -31.06 4.34
C GLU A 422 -0.36 -29.94 3.29
N THR A 423 0.36 -28.84 3.55
CA THR A 423 0.43 -27.67 2.68
C THR A 423 0.93 -28.04 1.27
N PRO A 424 0.37 -27.45 0.20
CA PRO A 424 0.72 -27.82 -1.18
C PRO A 424 2.16 -27.45 -1.57
N SER A 425 2.80 -26.53 -0.83
CA SER A 425 4.19 -26.15 -1.06
C SER A 425 4.86 -25.70 0.26
N PRO A 426 6.20 -25.69 0.34
CA PRO A 426 6.92 -25.25 1.53
C PRO A 426 6.70 -23.77 1.90
N SER A 427 6.25 -22.95 0.96
CA SER A 427 5.93 -21.54 1.16
C SER A 427 4.45 -21.29 1.47
N ALA A 428 3.57 -22.26 1.18
CA ALA A 428 2.16 -22.17 1.50
C ALA A 428 1.96 -22.26 3.02
N LYS A 429 1.02 -21.47 3.53
CA LYS A 429 0.64 -21.48 4.95
C LYS A 429 -0.76 -22.04 5.12
N HIS A 430 -1.02 -22.56 6.30
CA HIS A 430 -2.39 -22.76 6.71
C HIS A 430 -3.08 -21.41 6.89
N PRO A 431 -4.34 -21.31 6.48
CA PRO A 431 -5.07 -20.06 6.58
C PRO A 431 -5.50 -19.80 8.02
N THR A 432 -5.56 -18.53 8.37
CA THR A 432 -6.00 -18.08 9.69
C THR A 432 -7.52 -18.17 9.85
N ARG A 433 -7.99 -18.14 11.10
CA ARG A 433 -9.42 -18.06 11.41
C ARG A 433 -10.11 -16.85 10.79
N ALA A 434 -9.43 -15.70 10.72
CA ALA A 434 -9.96 -14.50 10.10
C ALA A 434 -10.19 -14.70 8.60
N GLN A 435 -9.23 -15.33 7.91
CA GLN A 435 -9.36 -15.67 6.50
C GLN A 435 -10.51 -16.64 6.24
N MET A 436 -10.69 -17.68 7.06
CA MET A 436 -11.84 -18.59 6.96
C MET A 436 -13.17 -17.84 6.99
N LYS A 437 -13.33 -16.92 7.95
CA LYS A 437 -14.55 -16.10 8.06
C LYS A 437 -14.78 -15.28 6.80
N ILE A 438 -13.75 -14.64 6.26
CA ILE A 438 -13.83 -13.86 5.03
C ILE A 438 -14.28 -14.74 3.86
N TRP A 439 -13.66 -15.91 3.66
CA TRP A 439 -13.97 -16.76 2.50
C TRP A 439 -15.37 -17.35 2.57
N ILE A 440 -15.79 -17.82 3.74
CA ILE A 440 -17.15 -18.36 3.94
C ILE A 440 -18.20 -17.26 3.77
N MET A 441 -17.94 -16.06 4.29
CA MET A 441 -18.82 -14.90 4.12
C MET A 441 -18.95 -14.51 2.64
N GLU A 442 -17.85 -14.43 1.90
CA GLU A 442 -17.87 -14.12 0.47
C GLU A 442 -18.52 -15.25 -0.34
N ALA A 443 -18.31 -16.51 0.03
CA ALA A 443 -18.98 -17.64 -0.60
C ALA A 443 -20.51 -17.57 -0.40
N ARG A 444 -20.97 -17.28 0.82
CA ARG A 444 -22.39 -17.07 1.14
C ARG A 444 -22.97 -15.89 0.36
N ARG A 445 -22.20 -14.83 0.13
CA ARG A 445 -22.61 -13.66 -0.64
C ARG A 445 -22.80 -13.96 -2.13
N GLN A 446 -21.98 -14.84 -2.71
CA GLN A 446 -22.09 -15.20 -4.12
C GLN A 446 -23.23 -16.17 -4.47
N ILE A 447 -23.82 -16.84 -3.46
CA ILE A 447 -24.94 -17.78 -3.64
C ILE A 447 -26.29 -17.08 -3.41
N ARG A 448 -26.31 -15.98 -2.67
CA ARG A 448 -27.48 -15.10 -2.52
C ARG A 448 -27.67 -14.28 -3.78
#